data_AF-A0A0K2UGD7-F1
#
_entry.id   AF-A0A0K2UGD7-F1
#
_cell.length_a   1.000
_cell.length_b   1.000
_cell.length_c   1.000
_cell.angle_alpha   90.00
_cell.angle_beta   90.00
_cell.angle_gamma   90.00
#
_symmetry.space_group_name_H-M   'P 1'
#
loop_
_entity.id
_entity.type
_entity.pdbx_description
1 polymer ?
#
loop_
_entity_poly.entity_id
_entity_poly.type
_entity_poly.pdbx_seq_one_letter_code
_entity_poly.pdbx_strand_id
1 'polypeptide(L)'
;MRYKMSEQRTKWQRVCDILSAQVDPKNISANVRVYLDTIYSIRKTMNNSDTVSRKPGSGSHKRKRSAEFVDMVVREKIKKDPTKSIKKFCKRNGDRPLYHQEVTAVRTDKYVARK
;
A
#
# COMPACT_ATOMS: atom_id res chain seq x y z
N MET A 1 -20.76 9.84 -21.63
CA MET A 1 -19.36 9.39 -21.85
C MET A 1 -19.23 7.92 -21.48
N ARG A 2 -18.76 7.04 -22.37
CA ARG A 2 -18.46 5.63 -22.00
C ARG A 2 -17.08 5.57 -21.33
N TYR A 3 -17.03 5.14 -20.07
CA TYR A 3 -15.77 4.90 -19.36
C TYR A 3 -15.05 3.71 -20.02
N LYS A 4 -13.94 3.98 -20.73
CA LYS A 4 -13.10 2.91 -21.28
C LYS A 4 -12.24 2.34 -20.16
N MET A 5 -12.45 1.06 -19.85
CA MET A 5 -11.57 0.29 -18.97
C MET A 5 -10.16 0.19 -19.59
N SER A 6 -9.12 0.25 -18.75
CA SER A 6 -7.75 0.04 -19.22
C SER A 6 -7.58 -1.37 -19.77
N GLU A 7 -6.72 -1.54 -20.79
CA GLU A 7 -6.49 -2.85 -21.41
C GLU A 7 -6.08 -3.93 -20.41
N GLN A 8 -5.25 -3.57 -19.43
CA GLN A 8 -4.85 -4.46 -18.35
C GLN A 8 -6.03 -4.92 -17.50
N ARG A 9 -6.95 -4.01 -17.18
CA ARG A 9 -8.14 -4.35 -16.39
C ARG A 9 -9.09 -5.25 -17.17
N THR A 10 -9.21 -5.02 -18.47
CA THR A 10 -9.99 -5.89 -19.38
C THR A 10 -9.39 -7.30 -19.48
N LYS A 11 -8.05 -7.43 -19.62
CA LYS A 11 -7.39 -8.74 -19.63
C LYS A 11 -7.56 -9.47 -18.31
N TRP A 12 -7.46 -8.76 -17.19
CA TRP A 12 -7.69 -9.33 -15.86
C TRP A 12 -9.09 -9.89 -15.70
N GLN A 13 -10.09 -9.09 -16.09
CA GLN A 13 -11.49 -9.49 -15.98
C GLN A 13 -11.74 -10.76 -16.79
N ARG A 14 -11.21 -10.83 -18.02
CA ARG A 14 -11.31 -12.05 -18.86
C ARG A 14 -10.70 -13.28 -18.19
N VAL A 15 -9.52 -13.15 -17.57
CA VAL A 15 -8.91 -14.27 -16.83
C VAL A 15 -9.81 -14.71 -15.68
N CYS A 16 -10.42 -13.77 -14.95
CA CYS A 16 -11.34 -14.09 -13.86
C CYS A 16 -12.63 -14.76 -14.36
N ASP A 17 -13.23 -14.28 -15.43
CA ASP A 17 -14.44 -14.86 -16.01
C ASP A 17 -14.19 -16.31 -16.45
N ILE A 18 -13.05 -16.57 -17.09
CA ILE A 18 -12.66 -17.91 -17.55
C ILE A 18 -12.29 -18.83 -16.36
N LEU A 19 -11.66 -18.29 -15.31
CA LEU A 19 -11.39 -19.04 -14.08
C LEU A 19 -12.70 -19.42 -13.35
N SER A 20 -13.70 -18.54 -13.31
CA SER A 20 -15.02 -18.82 -12.76
C SER A 20 -15.75 -19.94 -13.52
N ALA A 21 -15.49 -20.05 -14.83
CA ALA A 21 -15.96 -21.16 -15.67
C ALA A 21 -15.16 -22.47 -15.49
N GLN A 22 -14.25 -22.55 -14.50
CA GLN A 22 -13.47 -23.74 -14.12
C GLN A 22 -12.59 -24.30 -15.24
N VAL A 23 -12.15 -23.47 -16.19
CA VAL A 23 -11.21 -23.88 -17.23
C VAL A 23 -9.79 -24.05 -16.66
N ASP A 24 -9.04 -25.03 -17.18
CA ASP A 24 -7.65 -25.28 -16.80
C ASP A 24 -6.76 -24.04 -17.03
N PRO A 25 -6.02 -23.54 -16.01
CA PRO A 25 -5.05 -22.46 -16.14
C PRO A 25 -4.09 -22.54 -17.34
N LYS A 26 -3.72 -23.75 -17.79
CA LYS A 26 -2.89 -23.93 -19.00
C LYS A 26 -3.57 -23.43 -20.27
N ASN A 27 -4.85 -23.75 -20.43
CA ASN A 27 -5.65 -23.29 -21.57
C ASN A 27 -5.92 -21.79 -21.49
N ILE A 28 -6.09 -21.25 -20.28
CA ILE A 28 -6.24 -19.81 -20.07
C ILE A 28 -4.97 -19.06 -20.48
N SER A 29 -3.80 -19.59 -20.13
CA SER A 29 -2.50 -19.00 -20.48
C SER A 29 -2.32 -18.89 -21.99
N ALA A 30 -2.63 -19.96 -22.73
CA ALA A 30 -2.55 -19.99 -24.18
C ALA A 30 -3.53 -19.00 -24.84
N ASN A 31 -4.78 -18.97 -24.38
CA ASN A 31 -5.85 -18.15 -24.97
C ASN A 31 -5.71 -16.65 -24.67
N VAL A 32 -5.40 -16.31 -23.41
CA VAL A 32 -5.34 -14.90 -22.96
C VAL A 32 -3.92 -14.32 -23.07
N ARG A 33 -2.91 -15.17 -23.36
CA ARG A 33 -1.48 -14.83 -23.43
C ARG A 33 -0.97 -14.17 -22.15
N VAL A 34 -1.23 -14.84 -21.03
CA VAL A 34 -0.82 -14.40 -19.68
C VAL A 34 0.00 -15.52 -19.02
N TYR A 35 1.05 -15.15 -18.29
CA TYR A 35 1.87 -16.12 -17.56
C TYR A 35 1.05 -16.93 -16.55
N LEU A 36 1.32 -18.23 -16.45
CA LEU A 36 0.66 -19.13 -15.51
C LEU A 36 0.71 -18.62 -14.07
N ASP A 37 1.85 -18.12 -13.62
CA ASP A 37 2.00 -17.55 -12.27
C ASP A 37 1.04 -16.39 -12.00
N THR A 38 0.77 -15.59 -13.03
CA THR A 38 -0.21 -14.49 -12.93
C THR A 38 -1.62 -15.05 -12.77
N ILE A 39 -1.97 -16.12 -13.50
CA ILE A 39 -3.28 -16.78 -13.39
C ILE A 39 -3.48 -17.38 -11.99
N TYR A 40 -2.48 -18.07 -11.46
CA TYR A 40 -2.54 -18.60 -10.08
C TYR A 40 -2.61 -17.50 -9.03
N SER A 41 -1.89 -16.39 -9.23
CA SER A 41 -1.98 -15.22 -8.35
C SER A 41 -3.38 -14.60 -8.37
N ILE A 42 -4.00 -14.52 -9.55
CA ILE A 42 -5.38 -14.05 -9.73
C ILE A 42 -6.37 -14.97 -9.02
N ARG A 43 -6.28 -16.28 -9.24
CA ARG A 43 -7.12 -17.29 -8.58
C ARG A 43 -7.02 -17.20 -7.06
N LYS A 44 -5.79 -17.07 -6.53
CA LYS A 44 -5.56 -16.87 -5.10
C LYS A 44 -6.20 -15.57 -4.59
N THR A 45 -6.17 -14.50 -5.38
CA THR A 45 -6.80 -13.23 -5.00
C THR A 45 -8.32 -13.34 -4.97
N MET A 46 -8.93 -13.98 -5.98
CA MET A 46 -10.37 -14.23 -6.04
C MET A 46 -10.88 -15.00 -4.83
N ASN A 47 -10.12 -15.99 -4.35
CA ASN A 47 -10.51 -16.78 -3.18
C ASN A 47 -10.37 -16.03 -1.84
N ASN A 48 -9.50 -15.02 -1.77
CA ASN A 48 -9.15 -14.33 -0.53
C ASN A 48 -9.83 -12.95 -0.39
N SER A 49 -10.49 -12.44 -1.42
CA SER A 49 -11.13 -11.13 -1.39
C SER A 49 -12.36 -11.07 -2.27
N ASP A 50 -13.39 -10.36 -1.81
CA ASP A 50 -14.62 -10.07 -2.56
C ASP A 50 -14.38 -9.17 -3.80
N THR A 51 -13.16 -8.67 -3.98
CA THR A 51 -12.80 -7.77 -5.08
C THR A 51 -11.75 -8.38 -6.00
N VAL A 52 -12.02 -8.27 -7.30
CA VAL A 52 -11.17 -8.80 -8.39
C VAL A 52 -10.08 -7.80 -8.81
N SER A 53 -9.97 -6.66 -8.12
CA SER A 53 -9.03 -5.60 -8.48
C SER A 53 -7.62 -5.85 -7.95
N ARG A 54 -6.60 -5.41 -8.69
CA ARG A 54 -5.25 -5.29 -8.13
C ARG A 54 -5.27 -4.36 -6.93
N LYS A 55 -4.56 -4.76 -5.87
CA LYS A 55 -4.14 -3.81 -4.85
C LYS A 55 -3.33 -2.69 -5.53
N PRO A 56 -3.53 -1.43 -5.11
CA PRO A 56 -2.70 -0.34 -5.59
C PRO A 56 -1.22 -0.68 -5.33
N GLY A 57 -0.36 -0.29 -6.26
CA GLY A 57 1.08 -0.47 -6.10
C GLY A 57 1.61 0.25 -4.86
N SER A 58 2.89 0.05 -4.54
CA SER A 58 3.54 0.75 -3.43
C SER A 58 3.57 2.25 -3.68
N GLY A 59 2.57 2.97 -3.17
CA GLY A 59 2.66 4.41 -2.96
C GLY A 59 3.73 4.68 -1.89
N SER A 60 4.46 5.79 -2.04
CA SER A 60 5.43 6.20 -1.03
C SER A 60 4.73 6.42 0.32
N HIS A 61 5.14 5.68 1.36
CA HIS A 61 4.66 5.92 2.71
C HIS A 61 5.13 7.30 3.17
N LYS A 62 4.23 8.14 3.71
CA LYS A 62 4.53 9.52 4.10
C LYS A 62 5.29 9.57 5.43
N ARG A 63 6.54 9.06 5.45
CA ARG A 63 7.41 9.00 6.64
C ARG A 63 7.58 10.33 7.38
N LYS A 64 7.57 11.46 6.65
CA LYS A 64 7.70 12.82 7.20
C LYS A 64 6.37 13.53 7.49
N ARG A 65 5.23 12.92 7.15
CA ARG A 65 3.90 13.49 7.37
C ARG A 65 3.02 12.42 8.01
N SER A 66 3.42 12.00 9.20
CA SER A 66 2.59 11.13 10.05
C SER A 66 1.27 11.83 10.35
N ALA A 67 0.24 11.05 10.70
CA ALA A 67 -1.05 11.60 11.11
C ALA A 67 -0.89 12.59 12.28
N GLU A 68 0.00 12.29 13.23
CA GLU A 68 0.34 13.14 14.37
C GLU A 68 0.95 14.49 13.93
N PHE A 69 1.86 14.46 12.95
CA PHE A 69 2.43 15.69 12.41
C PHE A 69 1.34 16.56 11.78
N VAL A 70 0.42 15.95 11.02
CA VAL A 70 -0.70 16.67 10.41
C VAL A 70 -1.61 17.27 11.48
N ASP A 71 -1.97 16.49 12.51
CA ASP A 71 -2.83 16.95 13.60
C ASP A 71 -2.18 18.09 14.40
N MET A 72 -0.88 17.98 14.71
CA MET A 72 -0.10 19.05 15.34
C MET A 72 -0.14 20.35 14.52
N VAL A 73 0.07 20.26 13.20
CA VAL A 73 -0.02 21.44 12.30
C VAL A 73 -1.41 22.04 12.35
N VAL A 74 -2.47 21.23 12.27
CA VAL A 74 -3.85 21.73 12.31
C VAL A 74 -4.14 22.44 13.64
N ARG A 75 -3.80 21.82 14.78
CA ARG A 75 -4.08 22.38 16.11
C ARG A 75 -3.25 23.63 16.41
N GLU A 76 -1.93 23.54 16.29
CA GLU A 76 -1.02 24.57 16.79
C GLU A 76 -0.72 25.68 15.76
N LYS A 77 -0.84 25.39 14.46
CA LYS A 77 -0.57 26.37 13.41
C LYS A 77 -1.82 26.95 12.77
N ILE A 78 -2.83 26.13 12.49
CA ILE A 78 -4.01 26.61 11.74
C ILE A 78 -5.04 27.19 12.70
N LYS A 79 -5.43 26.42 13.74
CA LYS A 79 -6.48 26.85 14.68
C LYS A 79 -6.04 27.92 15.66
N LYS A 80 -4.81 27.81 16.19
CA LYS A 80 -4.33 28.68 17.28
C LYS A 80 -3.78 30.02 16.79
N ASP A 81 -2.97 30.02 15.73
CA ASP A 81 -2.37 31.23 15.18
C ASP A 81 -2.07 31.04 13.67
N PRO A 82 -3.07 31.29 12.80
CA PRO A 82 -2.94 31.06 11.36
C PRO A 82 -1.92 31.99 10.70
N THR A 83 -1.66 33.19 11.24
CA THR A 83 -0.75 34.18 10.64
C THR A 83 0.72 33.94 11.00
N LYS A 84 1.00 33.13 12.03
CA LYS A 84 2.37 32.70 12.35
C LYS A 84 3.12 32.23 11.11
N SER A 85 4.41 32.52 10.99
CA SER A 85 5.17 31.99 9.85
C SER A 85 5.50 30.51 10.04
N ILE A 86 5.54 29.75 8.93
CA ILE A 86 5.94 28.34 8.92
C ILE A 86 7.34 28.18 9.54
N LYS A 87 8.27 29.08 9.20
CA LYS A 87 9.63 29.09 9.76
C LYS A 87 9.64 29.19 11.29
N LYS A 88 8.82 30.06 11.88
CA LYS A 88 8.71 30.19 13.35
C LYS A 88 8.02 28.98 13.99
N PHE A 89 7.12 28.31 13.27
CA PHE A 89 6.46 27.09 13.73
C PHE A 89 7.41 25.89 13.74
N CYS A 90 8.13 25.64 12.65
CA CYS A 90 9.10 24.55 12.54
C CYS A 90 10.24 24.70 13.55
N LYS A 91 10.80 25.92 13.70
CA LYS A 91 11.85 26.19 14.69
C LYS A 91 11.43 25.87 16.13
N ARG A 92 10.17 26.13 16.49
CA ARG A 92 9.64 25.88 17.85
C ARG A 92 9.37 24.40 18.10
N ASN A 93 8.90 23.68 17.09
CA ASN A 93 8.49 22.28 17.20
C ASN A 93 9.59 21.30 16.72
N GLY A 94 10.82 21.81 16.55
CA GLY A 94 11.98 21.09 16.04
C GLY A 94 12.01 21.01 14.52
N ASP A 95 13.11 21.49 13.91
CA ASP A 95 13.43 21.28 12.49
C ASP A 95 13.89 19.84 12.19
N ARG A 96 13.50 18.84 12.99
CA ARG A 96 13.97 17.46 12.82
C ARG A 96 12.84 16.54 12.38
N PRO A 97 12.96 15.89 11.21
CA PRO A 97 12.14 14.72 10.92
C PRO A 97 12.44 13.69 12.00
N LEU A 98 11.41 13.06 12.56
CA LEU A 98 11.50 11.89 13.45
C LEU A 98 12.55 10.89 12.93
N TYR A 99 13.76 11.00 13.47
CA TYR A 99 14.81 9.99 13.47
C TYR A 99 15.27 9.95 14.93
N HIS A 100 15.20 8.76 15.52
CA HIS A 100 15.44 8.40 16.93
C HIS A 100 14.25 8.44 17.88
N GLN A 101 13.39 7.45 17.72
CA GLN A 101 12.67 6.66 18.75
C GLN A 101 12.20 5.43 17.96
N GLU A 102 12.63 4.17 18.13
CA GLU A 102 13.43 3.44 19.10
C GLU A 102 14.10 2.29 18.31
N VAL A 103 15.43 2.11 18.40
CA VAL A 103 16.10 0.86 18.01
C VAL A 103 16.89 0.39 19.23
N THR A 104 16.19 0.19 20.35
CA THR A 104 16.79 -0.30 21.60
C THR A 104 15.90 -1.28 22.36
N ALA A 105 14.79 -1.76 21.80
CA ALA A 105 13.88 -2.69 22.50
C ALA A 105 13.64 -4.05 21.80
N VAL A 106 14.45 -4.44 20.80
CA VAL A 106 14.33 -5.78 20.19
C VAL A 106 15.72 -6.36 19.88
N ARG A 107 16.57 -6.54 20.89
CA ARG A 107 17.81 -7.30 20.72
C ARG A 107 18.39 -7.86 22.02
N THR A 108 17.58 -8.56 22.82
CA THR A 108 18.11 -9.41 23.91
C THR A 108 17.46 -10.78 24.08
N ASP A 109 16.50 -11.21 23.24
CA ASP A 109 15.78 -12.49 23.51
C ASP A 109 15.95 -13.56 22.42
N LYS A 110 17.07 -13.58 21.67
CA LYS A 110 17.27 -14.61 20.62
C LYS A 110 18.56 -15.42 20.70
N TYR A 111 19.36 -15.29 21.76
CA TYR A 111 20.59 -16.08 21.91
C TYR A 111 20.82 -16.56 23.34
N VAL A 112 19.86 -17.28 23.92
CA VAL A 112 20.16 -18.27 24.97
C VAL A 112 19.24 -19.46 24.78
N ALA A 113 19.68 -20.46 24.02
CA ALA A 113 19.27 -21.87 24.16
C ALA A 113 19.93 -22.74 23.08
N ARG A 114 21.16 -23.19 23.32
CA ARG A 114 21.67 -24.53 22.95
C ARG A 114 22.77 -24.88 23.96
N LYS A 115 22.38 -25.59 25.02
CA LYS A 115 23.28 -26.49 25.75
C LYS A 115 23.14 -27.86 25.12
#